data_AF-A0A7H0MGW4-F1
#
_entry.id   AF-A0A7H0MGW4-F1
#
_cell.length_a   1.000
_cell.length_b   1.000
_cell.length_c   1.000
_cell.angle_alpha   90.00
_cell.angle_beta   90.00
_cell.angle_gamma   90.00
#
_symmetry.space_group_name_H-M   'P 1'
#
loop_
_entity.id
_entity.type
_entity.pdbx_description
1 polymer ?
#
loop_
_entity_poly.entity_id
_entity_poly.type
_entity_poly.pdbx_seq_one_letter_code
_entity_poly.pdbx_strand_id
1 'polypeptide(L)'
;MTNTLTQAAEACLHHRAVWLSRRETPCTPEETRQAARQYIRAHETVQALSIRHRLDGFMHQHGAELAAILAPELVHIRSLPAHLQHRALDRATHHLRDALASWLAAGNGINPDGCAVLNAVGIRPDKASHTDSQQP
;
A
#
# COMPACT_ATOMS: atom_id res chain seq x y z
N MET A 1 1.92 16.75 -1.92
CA MET A 1 1.98 15.27 -2.00
C MET A 1 0.72 14.63 -2.59
N THR A 2 -0.45 15.27 -2.53
CA THR A 2 -1.69 14.81 -3.19
C THR A 2 -1.53 14.56 -4.69
N ASN A 3 -0.76 15.41 -5.39
CA ASN A 3 -0.45 15.20 -6.82
C ASN A 3 0.19 13.85 -7.12
N THR A 4 1.01 13.30 -6.23
CA THR A 4 1.74 12.05 -6.49
C THR A 4 0.82 10.82 -6.45
N LEU A 5 -0.17 10.79 -5.55
CA LEU A 5 -1.12 9.68 -5.50
C LEU A 5 -2.10 9.72 -6.68
N THR A 6 -2.59 10.91 -7.04
CA THR A 6 -3.47 11.08 -8.21
C THR A 6 -2.77 10.70 -9.50
N GLN A 7 -1.52 11.16 -9.71
CA GLN A 7 -0.72 10.79 -10.87
C GLN A 7 -0.46 9.28 -10.95
N ALA A 8 -0.17 8.64 -9.82
CA ALA A 8 0.00 7.19 -9.77
C ALA A 8 -1.31 6.44 -10.14
N ALA A 9 -2.45 6.95 -9.70
CA ALA A 9 -3.75 6.39 -10.04
C ALA A 9 -4.06 6.51 -11.54
N GLU A 10 -3.80 7.68 -12.13
CA GLU A 10 -3.91 7.90 -13.58
C GLU A 10 -3.00 6.95 -14.38
N ALA A 11 -1.74 6.81 -13.96
CA ALA A 11 -0.80 5.87 -14.58
C ALA A 11 -1.28 4.42 -14.45
N CYS A 12 -1.85 4.03 -13.30
CA CYS A 12 -2.41 2.70 -13.11
C CYS A 12 -3.59 2.43 -14.05
N LEU A 13 -4.52 3.39 -14.17
CA LEU A 13 -5.65 3.29 -15.09
C LEU A 13 -5.19 3.23 -16.55
N HIS A 14 -4.16 4.00 -16.91
CA HIS A 14 -3.55 3.95 -18.23
C HIS A 14 -2.97 2.55 -18.53
N HIS A 15 -2.15 1.99 -17.63
CA HIS A 15 -1.60 0.65 -17.80
C HIS A 15 -2.68 -0.43 -17.86
N ARG A 16 -3.78 -0.28 -17.10
CA ARG A 16 -4.93 -1.16 -17.20
C ARG A 16 -5.56 -1.12 -18.59
N ALA A 17 -5.77 0.08 -19.14
CA ALA A 17 -6.34 0.26 -20.47
C ALA A 17 -5.42 -0.33 -21.57
N VAL A 18 -4.10 -0.14 -21.44
CA VAL A 18 -3.11 -0.76 -22.34
C VAL A 18 -3.17 -2.28 -22.25
N TRP A 19 -3.22 -2.86 -21.05
CA TRP A 19 -3.33 -4.31 -20.89
C TRP A 19 -4.62 -4.87 -21.51
N LEU A 20 -5.77 -4.21 -21.29
CA LEU A 20 -7.04 -4.63 -21.90
C LEU A 20 -7.00 -4.59 -23.42
N SER A 21 -6.43 -3.54 -24.03
CA SER A 21 -6.34 -3.45 -25.49
C SER A 21 -5.43 -4.52 -26.10
N ARG A 22 -4.35 -4.91 -25.40
CA ARG A 22 -3.46 -6.01 -25.83
C ARG A 22 -4.12 -7.38 -25.77
N ARG A 23 -5.13 -7.56 -24.90
CA ARG A 23 -5.93 -8.80 -24.85
C ARG A 23 -6.93 -8.91 -26.01
N GLU A 24 -7.43 -7.78 -26.49
CA GLU A 24 -8.45 -7.73 -27.55
C GLU A 24 -7.84 -7.70 -28.96
N THR A 25 -6.64 -7.13 -29.11
CA THR A 25 -5.94 -7.05 -30.39
C THR A 25 -5.03 -8.27 -30.60
N PRO A 26 -4.91 -8.79 -31.85
CA PRO A 26 -3.95 -9.86 -32.14
C PRO A 26 -2.53 -9.34 -31.89
N CYS A 27 -1.98 -9.75 -30.75
CA CYS A 27 -0.75 -9.27 -30.16
C CYS A 27 0.04 -10.50 -29.66
N THR A 28 1.36 -10.38 -29.52
CA THR A 28 2.13 -11.51 -29.02
C THR A 28 1.78 -11.82 -27.55
N PRO A 29 1.84 -13.08 -27.12
CA PRO A 29 1.64 -13.43 -25.71
C PRO A 29 2.59 -12.67 -24.77
N GLU A 30 3.82 -12.39 -25.23
CA GLU A 30 4.81 -11.64 -24.48
C GLU A 30 4.37 -10.19 -24.19
N GLU A 31 3.84 -9.51 -25.20
CA GLU A 31 3.38 -8.12 -25.07
C GLU A 31 2.20 -8.02 -24.10
N THR A 32 1.27 -8.98 -24.15
CA THR A 32 0.14 -9.06 -23.20
C THR A 32 0.63 -9.31 -21.78
N ARG A 33 1.57 -10.25 -21.61
CA ARG A 33 2.20 -10.55 -20.33
C ARG A 33 2.92 -9.36 -19.73
N GLN A 34 3.71 -8.66 -20.54
CA GLN A 34 4.46 -7.49 -20.09
C GLN A 34 3.52 -6.34 -19.70
N ALA A 35 2.46 -6.11 -20.48
CA ALA A 35 1.44 -5.11 -20.14
C ALA A 35 0.73 -5.46 -18.82
N ALA A 36 0.39 -6.73 -18.59
CA ALA A 36 -0.21 -7.20 -17.35
C ALA A 36 0.72 -6.96 -16.13
N ARG A 37 2.01 -7.25 -16.27
CA ARG A 37 3.01 -6.98 -15.21
C ARG A 37 3.16 -5.50 -14.89
N GLN A 38 3.14 -4.64 -15.92
CA GLN A 38 3.19 -3.19 -15.72
C GLN A 38 1.95 -2.68 -14.98
N TYR A 39 0.76 -3.17 -15.35
CA TYR A 39 -0.48 -2.85 -14.65
C TYR A 39 -0.44 -3.27 -13.17
N ILE A 40 -0.01 -4.50 -12.87
CA ILE A 40 0.10 -5.00 -11.48
C ILE A 40 1.05 -4.10 -10.66
N ARG A 41 2.24 -3.79 -11.18
CA ARG A 41 3.20 -2.92 -10.48
C ARG A 41 2.67 -1.51 -10.25
N ALA A 42 1.97 -0.95 -11.23
CA ALA A 42 1.35 0.37 -11.10
C ALA A 42 0.24 0.34 -10.02
N HIS A 43 -0.53 -0.73 -9.95
CA HIS A 43 -1.56 -0.94 -8.92
C HIS A 43 -0.97 -1.04 -7.52
N GLU A 44 0.07 -1.86 -7.33
CA GLU A 44 0.81 -1.99 -6.07
C GLU A 44 1.41 -0.64 -5.62
N THR A 45 1.89 0.17 -6.58
CA THR A 45 2.39 1.52 -6.30
C THR A 45 1.28 2.43 -5.75
N VAL A 46 0.09 2.43 -6.36
CA VAL A 46 -1.06 3.20 -5.86
C VAL A 46 -1.45 2.76 -4.45
N GLN A 47 -1.50 1.45 -4.20
CA GLN A 47 -1.80 0.92 -2.86
C GLN A 47 -0.78 1.39 -1.82
N ALA A 48 0.52 1.24 -2.10
CA ALA A 48 1.59 1.64 -1.19
C ALA A 48 1.56 3.15 -0.89
N LEU A 49 1.35 3.98 -1.92
CA LEU A 49 1.21 5.43 -1.77
C LEU A 49 -0.03 5.81 -0.96
N SER A 50 -1.16 5.15 -1.20
CA SER A 50 -2.40 5.39 -0.45
C SER A 50 -2.23 5.04 1.03
N ILE A 51 -1.66 3.87 1.34
CA ILE A 51 -1.35 3.46 2.72
C ILE A 51 -0.47 4.50 3.38
N ARG A 52 0.64 4.90 2.74
CA ARG A 52 1.55 5.90 3.29
C ARG A 52 0.86 7.23 3.55
N HIS A 53 0.12 7.76 2.56
CA HIS A 53 -0.56 9.05 2.71
C HIS A 53 -1.59 9.05 3.85
N ARG A 54 -2.33 7.94 4.01
CA ARG A 54 -3.30 7.80 5.09
C ARG A 54 -2.63 7.63 6.45
N LEU A 55 -1.52 6.88 6.52
CA LEU A 55 -0.71 6.78 7.73
C LEU A 55 -0.11 8.14 8.11
N ASP A 56 0.35 8.94 7.14
CA ASP A 56 0.84 10.30 7.40
C ASP A 56 -0.27 11.17 8.00
N GLY A 57 -1.48 11.12 7.45
CA GLY A 57 -2.65 11.81 8.00
C GLY A 57 -3.03 11.32 9.41
N PHE A 58 -3.01 10.01 9.63
CA PHE A 58 -3.22 9.40 10.95
C PHE A 58 -2.17 9.86 11.95
N MET A 59 -0.89 9.85 11.58
CA MET A 59 0.21 10.32 12.42
C MET A 59 0.13 11.82 12.69
N HIS A 60 -0.38 12.61 11.75
CA HIS A 60 -0.61 14.04 11.99
C HIS A 60 -1.68 14.28 13.06
N GLN A 61 -2.76 13.49 13.06
CA GLN A 61 -3.88 13.66 13.98
C GLN A 61 -3.67 12.96 15.34
N HIS A 62 -3.10 11.75 15.34
CA HIS A 62 -3.01 10.85 16.50
C HIS A 62 -1.56 10.50 16.89
N GLY A 63 -0.56 11.04 16.18
CA GLY A 63 0.83 10.65 16.39
C GLY A 63 1.37 10.99 17.78
N ALA A 64 0.90 12.06 18.42
CA ALA A 64 1.28 12.40 19.78
C ALA A 64 0.77 11.38 20.80
N GLU A 65 -0.49 10.95 20.67
CA GLU A 65 -1.09 9.91 21.51
C GLU A 65 -0.39 8.57 21.29
N LEU A 66 -0.17 8.18 20.03
CA LEU A 66 0.56 6.96 19.71
C LEU A 66 1.98 6.97 20.26
N ALA A 67 2.70 8.09 20.14
CA ALA A 67 4.05 8.24 20.68
C ALA A 67 4.07 8.18 22.21
N ALA A 68 3.01 8.68 22.89
CA ALA A 68 2.88 8.58 24.34
C ALA A 68 2.64 7.14 24.80
N ILE A 69 1.79 6.37 24.10
CA ILE A 69 1.58 4.94 24.36
C ILE A 69 2.89 4.15 24.21
N LEU A 70 3.68 4.48 23.18
CA LEU A 70 4.97 3.85 22.88
C LEU A 70 6.16 4.51 23.59
N ALA A 71 5.92 5.43 24.53
CA ALA A 71 6.98 6.21 25.17
C ALA A 71 8.10 5.36 25.81
N PRO A 72 7.84 4.21 26.47
CA PRO A 72 8.91 3.37 27.01
C PRO A 72 9.96 2.94 25.97
N GLU A 73 9.54 2.79 24.72
CA GLU A 73 10.45 2.45 23.62
C GLU A 73 11.06 3.69 22.95
N LEU A 74 10.37 4.84 22.97
CA LEU A 74 10.70 6.00 22.14
C LEU A 74 11.26 7.22 22.88
N VAL A 75 11.18 7.28 24.22
CA VAL A 75 11.43 8.49 25.03
C VAL A 75 12.82 9.14 24.83
N HIS A 76 13.80 8.38 24.33
CA HIS A 76 15.14 8.89 24.03
C HIS A 76 15.62 8.55 22.62
N ILE A 77 14.71 8.19 21.70
CA ILE A 77 15.11 7.68 20.39
C ILE A 77 16.05 8.63 19.63
N ARG A 78 15.90 9.94 19.79
CA ARG A 78 16.74 10.94 19.11
C ARG A 78 18.17 11.03 19.63
N SER A 79 18.44 10.57 20.85
CA SER A 79 19.79 10.57 21.44
C SER A 79 20.51 9.21 21.30
N LEU A 80 19.81 8.18 20.85
CA LEU A 80 20.38 6.85 20.65
C LEU A 80 21.26 6.80 19.38
N PRO A 81 22.34 5.98 19.37
CA PRO A 81 23.03 5.58 18.15
C PRO A 81 22.09 4.91 17.15
N ALA A 82 22.39 5.03 15.84
CA ALA A 82 21.51 4.55 14.77
C ALA A 82 21.04 3.09 14.95
N HIS A 83 21.92 2.17 15.33
CA HIS A 83 21.54 0.77 15.53
C HIS A 83 20.57 0.55 16.72
N LEU A 84 20.63 1.40 17.74
CA LEU A 84 19.67 1.38 18.86
C LEU A 84 18.34 2.06 18.50
N GLN A 85 18.37 3.07 17.62
CA GLN A 85 17.14 3.66 17.07
C GLN A 85 16.34 2.63 16.28
N HIS A 86 16.99 1.87 15.39
CA HIS A 86 16.33 0.80 14.64
C HIS A 86 15.70 -0.23 15.59
N ARG A 87 16.43 -0.68 16.61
CA ARG A 87 15.89 -1.63 17.61
C ARG A 87 14.70 -1.06 18.38
N ALA A 88 14.73 0.22 18.74
CA ALA A 88 13.60 0.87 19.40
C ALA A 88 12.36 0.92 18.49
N LEU A 89 12.54 1.25 17.20
CA LEU A 89 11.46 1.22 16.21
C LEU A 89 10.93 -0.19 15.97
N ASP A 90 11.79 -1.21 15.93
CA ASP A 90 11.38 -2.61 15.77
C ASP A 90 10.50 -3.07 16.93
N ARG A 91 10.88 -2.75 18.18
CA ARG A 91 10.08 -3.07 19.37
C ARG A 91 8.76 -2.30 19.41
N ALA A 92 8.78 -1.01 19.09
CA ALA A 92 7.56 -0.21 18.96
C ALA A 92 6.60 -0.79 17.91
N THR A 93 7.14 -1.21 16.76
CA THR A 93 6.37 -1.83 15.66
C THR A 93 5.85 -3.21 16.05
N HIS A 94 6.57 -3.96 16.88
CA HIS A 94 6.12 -5.24 17.41
C HIS A 94 4.84 -5.08 18.25
N HIS A 95 4.80 -4.11 19.17
CA HIS A 95 3.58 -3.82 19.94
C HIS A 95 2.40 -3.40 19.06
N LEU A 96 2.64 -2.59 18.02
CA LEU A 96 1.60 -2.21 17.06
C LEU A 96 1.04 -3.40 16.29
N ARG A 97 1.91 -4.34 15.90
CA ARG A 97 1.51 -5.57 15.22
C ARG A 97 0.60 -6.41 16.12
N ASP A 98 0.97 -6.60 17.38
CA ASP A 98 0.20 -7.42 18.32
C ASP A 98 -1.16 -6.79 18.66
N ALA A 99 -1.19 -5.47 18.84
CA ALA A 99 -2.44 -4.74 19.05
C ALA A 99 -3.37 -4.85 17.83
N LEU A 100 -2.83 -4.70 16.61
CA LEU A 100 -3.60 -4.85 15.37
C LEU A 100 -4.11 -6.29 15.20
N ALA A 101 -3.28 -7.29 15.46
CA ALA A 101 -3.67 -8.70 15.38
C ALA A 101 -4.78 -9.03 16.39
N SER A 102 -4.67 -8.54 17.62
CA SER A 102 -5.69 -8.71 18.66
C SER A 102 -7.02 -8.04 18.28
N TRP A 103 -6.95 -6.84 17.71
CA TRP A 103 -8.12 -6.11 17.22
C TRP A 103 -8.81 -6.85 16.06
N LEU A 104 -8.05 -7.40 15.12
CA LEU A 104 -8.61 -8.21 14.03
C LEU A 104 -9.21 -9.53 14.53
N ALA A 105 -8.58 -10.18 15.50
CA ALA A 105 -9.06 -11.43 16.09
C ALA A 105 -10.41 -11.25 16.83
N ALA A 106 -10.69 -10.05 17.33
CA ALA A 106 -11.98 -9.70 17.93
C ALA A 106 -13.14 -9.58 16.90
N GLY A 107 -12.87 -9.78 15.60
CA GLY A 107 -13.89 -9.77 14.55
C GLY A 107 -14.32 -8.36 14.11
N ASN A 108 -13.52 -7.34 14.42
CA ASN A 108 -13.81 -5.98 13.98
C ASN A 108 -13.78 -5.88 12.45
N GLY A 109 -14.78 -5.21 11.88
CA GLY A 109 -14.93 -5.08 10.43
C GLY A 109 -13.86 -4.20 9.81
N ILE A 110 -13.30 -4.64 8.68
CA ILE A 110 -12.42 -3.82 7.85
C ILE A 110 -13.30 -3.09 6.82
N ASN A 111 -13.38 -1.76 6.92
CA ASN A 111 -14.06 -0.96 5.90
C ASN A 111 -13.06 -0.52 4.82
N PRO A 112 -13.15 -1.07 3.58
CA PRO A 112 -12.25 -0.68 2.50
C PRO A 112 -12.61 0.65 1.84
N ASP A 113 -13.81 1.19 2.07
CA ASP A 113 -14.38 2.31 1.29
C ASP A 113 -13.75 3.68 1.63
N GLY A 114 -12.87 3.73 2.63
CA GLY A 114 -12.28 4.96 3.15
C GLY A 114 -11.30 5.66 2.21
N CYS A 115 -11.04 5.17 1.00
CA CYS A 115 -10.14 5.82 0.04
C CYS A 115 -10.75 5.90 -1.36
N ALA A 116 -11.24 7.09 -1.74
CA ALA A 116 -11.84 7.33 -3.05
C ALA A 116 -10.93 6.93 -4.23
N VAL A 117 -9.62 7.13 -4.10
CA VAL A 117 -8.63 6.73 -5.13
C VAL A 117 -8.56 5.21 -5.28
N LEU A 118 -8.55 4.45 -4.16
CA LEU A 118 -8.57 2.99 -4.21
C LEU A 118 -9.93 2.46 -4.68
N ASN A 119 -11.02 3.16 -4.40
CA ASN A 119 -12.34 2.79 -4.92
C ASN A 119 -12.40 2.96 -6.45
N ALA A 120 -11.74 3.99 -7.00
CA ALA A 120 -11.68 4.24 -8.44
C ALA A 120 -10.78 3.24 -9.20
N VAL A 121 -9.64 2.85 -8.62
CA VAL A 121 -8.68 1.92 -9.23
C VAL A 121 -8.97 0.44 -8.91
N GLY A 122 -9.76 0.19 -7.86
CA GLY A 122 -10.02 -1.13 -7.30
C GLY A 122 -9.02 -1.50 -6.19
N ILE A 123 -9.48 -2.24 -5.18
CA ILE A 123 -8.68 -2.65 -4.00
C ILE A 123 -7.59 -3.67 -4.38
N ARG A 124 -7.76 -4.41 -5.47
CA ARG A 124 -6.83 -5.42 -5.98
C ARG A 124 -6.78 -5.34 -7.51
N PRO A 125 -5.65 -5.74 -8.12
CA PRO A 125 -5.60 -5.95 -9.57
C PRO A 125 -6.62 -6.99 -10.02
N ASP A 126 -7.09 -6.87 -11.28
CA ASP A 126 -7.98 -7.86 -11.89
C ASP A 126 -7.34 -9.27 -11.86
N LYS A 127 -8.10 -10.32 -11.49
CA LYS A 127 -7.56 -11.71 -11.44
C LYS A 127 -6.98 -12.18 -12.78
N ALA A 128 -7.54 -11.69 -13.89
CA ALA A 128 -7.06 -11.99 -15.23
C ALA A 128 -5.64 -11.44 -15.49
N SER A 129 -5.28 -10.27 -14.93
CA SER A 129 -3.95 -9.71 -15.13
C SER A 129 -2.87 -10.60 -14.48
N HIS A 130 -3.18 -11.20 -13.32
CA HIS A 130 -2.28 -12.18 -12.71
C HIS A 130 -2.08 -13.41 -13.59
N THR A 131 -3.14 -13.91 -14.22
CA THR A 131 -3.07 -15.07 -15.11
C THR A 131 -2.19 -14.75 -16.32
N ASP A 132 -2.45 -13.61 -16.99
CA ASP A 132 -1.69 -13.17 -18.16
C ASP A 132 -0.22 -12.89 -17.82
N SER A 133 0.07 -12.37 -16.62
CA SER A 133 1.45 -12.08 -16.17
C SER A 133 2.31 -13.34 -15.93
N GLN A 134 1.66 -14.48 -15.71
CA GLN A 134 2.26 -15.78 -15.41
C GLN A 134 2.34 -16.70 -16.63
N GLN A 135 1.75 -16.30 -17.77
CA GLN A 135 1.85 -17.09 -18.99
C GLN A 135 3.33 -17.20 -19.46
N PRO A 136 3.74 -18.38 -19.96
CA PRO A 136 5.12 -18.65 -20.37
C PRO A 136 5.57 -17.77 -21.54
#